data_AF-A0A350IEC0-F1
#
_entry.id   AF-A0A350IEC0-F1
#
_cell.length_a   1.000
_cell.length_b   1.000
_cell.length_c   1.000
_cell.angle_alpha   90.00
_cell.angle_beta   90.00
_cell.angle_gamma   90.00
#
_symmetry.space_group_name_H-M   'P 1'
#
loop_
_entity.id
_entity.type
_entity.pdbx_description
1 polymer ?
#
loop_
_entity_poly.entity_id
_entity_poly.type
_entity_poly.pdbx_seq_one_letter_code
_entity_poly.pdbx_strand_id
1 'polypeptide(L)'
;INDLKSSGRAVIYKSIDKTGKPNNLDLFDIAEYLKDVAFFDKMILSYDTLECTSDNPVLNSRLIMILPLIDDNWSGTFRRKVSTEYNRQLLAEGELIECLLEDNSVLEERAIAKRAVPPADGAVTHERGSNRIYWPNQNIVDAIAAAVRELGPEYTAQITSNGGRARRATGTKNHPTGEAADHYLMLNGVRIMPSENVSLYQRYIRILVKNAKARGVRPGIGGYSSERTVEGVTERTGFIHYDESAWRQGGAGSAGTWSKGFDVSFAKAL
;
A
#
# COMPACT_ATOMS: atom_id res chain seq x y z
N ILE A 1 -10.27 -20.06 28.87
CA ILE A 1 -9.03 -19.78 28.09
C ILE A 1 -7.76 -20.05 28.87
N ASN A 2 -7.55 -19.48 30.06
CA ASN A 2 -6.31 -19.72 30.82
C ASN A 2 -6.05 -21.20 31.15
N ASP A 3 -7.08 -21.95 31.51
CA ASP A 3 -7.01 -23.40 31.69
C ASP A 3 -6.52 -24.15 30.43
N LEU A 4 -7.07 -23.81 29.26
CA LEU A 4 -6.61 -24.35 27.98
C LEU A 4 -5.17 -23.95 27.64
N LYS A 5 -4.72 -22.75 28.05
CA LYS A 5 -3.33 -22.35 27.87
C LYS A 5 -2.39 -23.22 28.70
N SER A 6 -2.74 -23.52 29.95
CA SER A 6 -1.90 -24.38 30.81
C SER A 6 -1.73 -25.80 30.26
N SER A 7 -2.69 -26.28 29.47
CA SER A 7 -2.58 -27.58 28.79
C SER A 7 -2.00 -27.48 27.36
N GLY A 8 -1.46 -26.33 26.95
CA GLY A 8 -0.94 -26.12 25.59
C GLY A 8 -1.99 -26.07 24.48
N ARG A 9 -3.28 -25.99 24.83
CA ARG A 9 -4.41 -26.03 23.89
C ARG A 9 -4.94 -24.67 23.48
N ALA A 10 -4.39 -23.58 24.02
CA ALA A 10 -4.73 -22.23 23.58
C ALA A 10 -3.46 -21.40 23.41
N VAL A 11 -3.37 -20.71 22.27
CA VAL A 11 -2.32 -19.74 21.95
C VAL A 11 -2.97 -18.40 21.65
N ILE A 12 -2.40 -17.31 22.17
CA ILE A 12 -2.89 -15.96 21.91
C ILE A 12 -1.81 -15.18 21.18
N TYR A 13 -2.21 -14.60 20.05
CA TYR A 13 -1.36 -13.73 19.25
C TYR A 13 -1.82 -12.28 19.35
N LYS A 14 -0.84 -11.39 19.24
CA LYS A 14 -1.03 -9.96 18.95
C LYS A 14 -0.18 -9.63 17.74
N SER A 15 -0.68 -8.75 16.88
CA SER A 15 0.13 -8.17 15.81
C SER A 15 0.84 -6.93 16.35
N ILE A 16 2.11 -6.78 16.01
CA ILE A 16 2.93 -5.62 16.34
C ILE A 16 3.56 -5.06 15.06
N ASP A 17 3.66 -3.74 14.97
CA ASP A 17 4.35 -3.07 13.89
C ASP A 17 5.88 -3.09 14.08
N LYS A 18 6.60 -2.51 13.12
CA LYS A 18 8.07 -2.43 13.16
C LYS A 18 8.63 -1.59 14.32
N THR A 19 7.78 -0.81 14.98
CA THR A 19 8.13 -0.01 16.15
C THR A 19 7.77 -0.70 17.47
N GLY A 20 7.21 -1.92 17.38
CA GLY A 20 6.77 -2.70 18.54
C GLY A 20 5.38 -2.32 19.06
N LYS A 21 4.62 -1.48 18.34
CA LYS A 21 3.28 -1.06 18.76
C LYS A 21 2.22 -2.03 18.24
N PRO A 22 1.14 -2.30 19.00
CA PRO A 22 0.03 -3.13 18.54
C PRO A 22 -0.59 -2.61 17.24
N ASN A 23 -0.93 -3.51 16.31
CA ASN A 23 -1.61 -3.17 15.06
C ASN A 23 -2.86 -4.04 14.84
N ASN A 24 -4.04 -3.44 15.08
CA ASN A 24 -5.32 -4.16 15.01
C ASN A 24 -5.74 -4.52 13.57
N LEU A 25 -5.39 -3.67 12.58
CA LEU A 25 -5.72 -3.89 11.17
C LEU A 25 -4.96 -5.12 10.64
N ASP A 26 -3.65 -5.16 10.87
CA ASP A 26 -2.82 -6.29 10.43
C ASP A 26 -3.23 -7.60 11.12
N LEU A 27 -3.72 -7.53 12.38
CA LEU A 27 -4.20 -8.74 13.06
C LEU A 27 -5.48 -9.31 12.42
N PHE A 28 -6.38 -8.46 11.94
CA PHE A 28 -7.57 -8.90 11.20
C PHE A 28 -7.17 -9.61 9.90
N ASP A 29 -6.27 -9.00 9.10
CA ASP A 29 -5.77 -9.61 7.86
C ASP A 29 -5.09 -10.97 8.12
N ILE A 30 -4.30 -11.07 9.20
CA ILE A 30 -3.68 -12.33 9.62
C ILE A 30 -4.75 -13.37 10.02
N ALA A 31 -5.79 -12.96 10.74
CA ALA A 31 -6.87 -13.85 11.17
C ALA A 31 -7.67 -14.39 9.98
N GLU A 32 -8.01 -13.54 9.01
CA GLU A 32 -8.67 -13.96 7.77
C GLU A 32 -7.82 -14.96 6.99
N TYR A 33 -6.52 -14.71 6.83
CA TYR A 33 -5.62 -15.66 6.19
C TYR A 33 -5.54 -16.99 6.94
N LEU A 34 -5.31 -16.95 8.26
CA LEU A 34 -5.19 -18.15 9.09
C LEU A 34 -6.48 -18.96 9.15
N LYS A 35 -7.65 -18.31 9.08
CA LYS A 35 -8.95 -18.98 9.06
C LYS A 35 -9.01 -20.00 7.93
N ASP A 36 -8.42 -19.69 6.79
CA ASP A 36 -8.49 -20.50 5.58
C ASP A 36 -7.38 -21.56 5.51
N VAL A 37 -6.19 -21.27 6.03
CA VAL A 37 -5.01 -22.14 5.83
C VAL A 37 -4.61 -22.98 7.05
N ALA A 38 -5.05 -22.62 8.26
CA ALA A 38 -4.64 -23.31 9.48
C ALA A 38 -5.67 -24.32 9.97
N PHE A 39 -5.20 -25.36 10.66
CA PHE A 39 -6.05 -26.28 11.41
C PHE A 39 -6.18 -25.84 12.86
N PHE A 40 -7.42 -25.67 13.30
CA PHE A 40 -7.76 -25.31 14.67
C PHE A 40 -9.12 -25.89 15.04
N ASP A 41 -9.37 -25.98 16.34
CA ASP A 41 -10.67 -26.35 16.86
C ASP A 41 -11.61 -25.13 16.87
N LYS A 42 -11.12 -24.02 17.45
CA LYS A 42 -11.81 -22.73 17.45
C LYS A 42 -10.81 -21.57 17.34
N MET A 43 -11.15 -20.57 16.53
CA MET A 43 -10.46 -19.30 16.42
C MET A 43 -11.37 -18.19 16.93
N ILE A 44 -10.85 -17.33 17.79
CA ILE A 44 -11.58 -16.18 18.33
C ILE A 44 -10.79 -14.93 18.04
N LEU A 45 -11.37 -14.03 17.26
CA LEU A 45 -10.87 -12.68 17.12
C LEU A 45 -11.49 -11.81 18.23
N SER A 46 -10.66 -11.41 19.19
CA SER A 46 -11.10 -10.77 20.42
C SER A 46 -10.69 -9.31 20.43
N TYR A 47 -11.68 -8.43 20.49
CA TYR A 47 -11.51 -7.00 20.66
C TYR A 47 -11.93 -6.55 22.05
N ASP A 48 -11.27 -5.54 22.59
CA ASP A 48 -11.70 -4.91 23.83
C ASP A 48 -11.26 -3.45 23.92
N THR A 49 -11.95 -2.71 24.78
CA THR A 49 -11.70 -1.31 25.13
C THR A 49 -11.55 -1.14 26.64
N LEU A 50 -11.06 -2.19 27.30
CA LEU A 50 -10.94 -2.25 28.76
C LEU A 50 -9.71 -1.48 29.28
N GLU A 51 -8.76 -1.16 28.39
CA GLU A 51 -7.59 -0.34 28.68
C GLU A 51 -7.84 1.11 28.22
N CYS A 52 -7.40 2.09 29.01
CA CYS A 52 -7.45 3.50 28.66
C CYS A 52 -6.05 4.13 28.63
N THR A 53 -5.84 5.11 27.75
CA THR A 53 -4.66 5.99 27.76
C THR A 53 -5.14 7.43 27.91
N SER A 54 -4.74 8.10 28.99
CA SER A 54 -5.19 9.47 29.32
C SER A 54 -6.72 9.58 29.25
N ASP A 55 -7.42 8.72 29.98
CA ASP A 55 -8.88 8.62 30.09
C ASP A 55 -9.65 8.27 28.80
N ASN A 56 -8.96 8.01 27.69
CA ASN A 56 -9.58 7.57 26.45
C ASN A 56 -9.45 6.06 26.28
N PRO A 57 -10.53 5.33 25.94
CA PRO A 57 -10.47 3.90 25.68
C PRO A 57 -9.57 3.58 24.49
N VAL A 58 -8.77 2.53 24.63
CA VAL A 58 -7.83 2.05 23.60
C VAL A 58 -8.34 0.72 23.05
N LEU A 59 -8.39 0.61 21.72
CA LEU A 59 -8.77 -0.64 21.07
C LEU A 59 -7.61 -1.61 21.15
N ASN A 60 -7.86 -2.73 21.81
CA ASN A 60 -6.95 -3.86 21.78
C ASN A 60 -7.57 -5.01 20.98
N SER A 61 -6.74 -5.67 20.17
CA SER A 61 -7.13 -6.90 19.48
C SER A 61 -6.19 -8.05 19.84
N ARG A 62 -6.74 -9.27 19.88
CA ARG A 62 -6.02 -10.52 20.12
C ARG A 62 -6.63 -11.61 19.25
N LEU A 63 -5.78 -12.46 18.68
CA LEU A 63 -6.22 -13.66 17.99
C LEU A 63 -5.98 -14.86 18.89
N ILE A 64 -7.06 -15.52 19.30
CA ILE A 64 -7.03 -16.68 20.19
C ILE A 64 -7.25 -17.93 19.35
N MET A 65 -6.24 -18.78 19.28
CA MET A 65 -6.28 -20.06 18.58
C MET A 65 -6.41 -21.18 19.60
N ILE A 66 -7.47 -21.97 19.49
CA ILE A 66 -7.73 -23.13 20.34
C ILE A 66 -7.49 -24.40 19.51
N LEU A 67 -6.64 -25.28 20.02
CA LEU A 67 -6.34 -26.58 19.44
C LEU A 67 -7.28 -27.65 20.01
N PRO A 68 -7.59 -28.70 19.23
CA PRO A 68 -8.41 -29.79 19.72
C PRO A 68 -7.71 -30.52 20.87
N LEU A 69 -8.47 -31.30 21.61
CA LEU A 69 -7.87 -32.31 22.47
C LEU A 69 -7.31 -33.40 21.55
N ILE A 70 -6.07 -33.78 21.77
CA ILE A 70 -5.44 -34.92 21.10
C ILE A 70 -5.55 -36.10 22.08
N ASP A 71 -6.10 -37.22 21.61
CA ASP A 71 -6.21 -38.43 22.43
C ASP A 71 -4.90 -39.22 22.47
N ASP A 72 -4.88 -40.31 23.25
CA ASP A 72 -3.70 -41.17 23.41
C ASP A 72 -3.30 -41.89 22.10
N ASN A 73 -4.17 -41.88 21.09
CA ASN A 73 -3.90 -42.40 19.75
C ASN A 73 -3.42 -41.31 18.78
N TRP A 74 -3.10 -40.11 19.29
CA TRP A 74 -2.68 -38.95 18.50
C TRP A 74 -3.75 -38.45 17.53
N SER A 75 -5.04 -38.71 17.82
CA SER A 75 -6.18 -38.28 17.03
C SER A 75 -6.86 -37.06 17.63
N GLY A 76 -7.37 -36.17 16.77
CA GLY A 76 -8.12 -34.98 17.19
C GLY A 76 -9.03 -34.46 16.08
N THR A 77 -10.14 -33.84 16.46
CA THR A 77 -11.11 -33.25 15.52
C THR A 77 -10.97 -31.73 15.46
N PHE A 78 -10.52 -31.21 14.31
CA PHE A 78 -10.36 -29.78 14.07
C PHE A 78 -11.66 -29.18 13.50
N ARG A 79 -12.52 -28.66 14.38
CA ARG A 79 -13.85 -28.17 13.99
C ARG A 79 -13.82 -26.84 13.21
N ARG A 80 -12.69 -26.14 13.18
CA ARG A 80 -12.48 -24.86 12.47
C ARG A 80 -13.56 -23.79 12.76
N LYS A 81 -14.08 -23.76 13.99
CA LYS A 81 -15.08 -22.75 14.37
C LYS A 81 -14.44 -21.37 14.43
N VAL A 82 -15.11 -20.34 13.92
CA VAL A 82 -14.68 -18.95 14.05
C VAL A 82 -15.72 -18.12 14.78
N SER A 83 -15.25 -17.11 15.50
CA SER A 83 -16.12 -16.14 16.17
C SER A 83 -15.36 -14.85 16.43
N THR A 84 -16.10 -13.75 16.51
CA THR A 84 -15.61 -12.46 16.98
C THR A 84 -16.25 -12.13 18.32
N GLU A 85 -15.45 -11.62 19.26
CA GLU A 85 -15.94 -11.09 20.53
C GLU A 85 -15.50 -9.64 20.73
N TYR A 86 -16.33 -8.86 21.41
CA TYR A 86 -16.03 -7.49 21.82
C TYR A 86 -16.29 -7.35 23.33
N ASN A 87 -15.32 -6.85 24.09
CA ASN A 87 -15.40 -6.74 25.55
C ASN A 87 -15.84 -8.05 26.22
N ARG A 88 -15.31 -9.18 25.73
CA ARG A 88 -15.59 -10.56 26.21
C ARG A 88 -17.03 -11.03 25.99
N GLN A 89 -17.79 -10.31 25.16
CA GLN A 89 -19.12 -10.72 24.72
C GLN A 89 -19.07 -11.15 23.26
N LEU A 90 -19.83 -12.19 22.93
CA LEU A 90 -19.94 -12.66 21.55
C LEU A 90 -20.51 -11.54 20.68
N LEU A 91 -19.78 -11.17 19.63
CA LEU A 91 -20.24 -10.21 18.62
C LEU A 91 -20.79 -10.95 17.41
N ALA A 92 -20.06 -11.97 16.92
CA ALA A 92 -20.46 -12.78 15.78
C ALA A 92 -19.94 -14.21 15.91
N GLU A 93 -20.70 -15.16 15.36
CA GLU A 93 -20.33 -16.57 15.27
C GLU A 93 -20.39 -17.02 13.80
N GLY A 94 -19.40 -17.81 13.36
CA GLY A 94 -19.29 -18.27 11.98
C GLY A 94 -18.59 -17.29 11.03
N GLU A 95 -18.32 -16.06 11.47
CA GLU A 95 -17.58 -15.06 10.72
C GLU A 95 -16.62 -14.25 11.60
N LEU A 96 -15.67 -13.56 10.95
CA LEU A 96 -14.79 -12.58 11.58
C LEU A 96 -15.28 -11.18 11.23
N ILE A 97 -15.50 -10.34 12.24
CA ILE A 97 -15.87 -8.94 12.08
C ILE A 97 -14.70 -8.08 12.55
N GLU A 98 -14.27 -7.17 11.68
CA GLU A 98 -13.28 -6.15 12.03
C GLU A 98 -13.93 -5.08 12.92
N CYS A 99 -13.46 -4.95 14.16
CA CYS A 99 -13.87 -3.87 15.05
C CYS A 99 -12.87 -2.72 14.98
N LEU A 100 -13.38 -1.50 14.88
CA LEU A 100 -12.59 -0.27 14.82
C LEU A 100 -13.15 0.71 15.87
N LEU A 101 -12.27 1.48 16.52
CA LEU A 101 -12.64 2.37 17.64
C LEU A 101 -12.60 3.86 17.23
N GLU A 102 -12.18 4.13 16.00
CA GLU A 102 -12.20 5.48 15.45
C GLU A 102 -13.52 5.70 14.69
N ASP A 103 -13.94 6.96 14.60
CA ASP A 103 -15.09 7.35 13.78
C ASP A 103 -14.90 6.81 12.35
N ASN A 104 -15.96 6.26 11.76
CA ASN A 104 -15.94 5.77 10.38
C ASN A 104 -15.43 6.85 9.42
N SER A 105 -15.66 8.13 9.68
CA SER A 105 -15.13 9.22 8.87
C SER A 105 -13.60 9.34 8.96
N VAL A 106 -12.99 9.08 10.12
CA VAL A 106 -11.53 9.11 10.34
C VAL A 106 -10.87 7.85 9.79
N LEU A 107 -11.56 6.71 9.86
CA LEU A 107 -11.11 5.45 9.26
C LEU A 107 -11.23 5.46 7.75
N GLU A 108 -12.31 6.02 7.21
CA GLU A 108 -12.46 6.30 5.79
C GLU A 108 -11.43 7.31 5.34
N GLU A 109 -11.21 8.41 6.07
CA GLU A 109 -10.17 9.39 5.72
C GLU A 109 -8.77 8.78 5.77
N ARG A 110 -8.45 7.89 6.73
CA ARG A 110 -7.17 7.15 6.78
C ARG A 110 -7.09 6.02 5.76
N ALA A 111 -8.20 5.37 5.42
CA ALA A 111 -8.27 4.34 4.39
C ALA A 111 -8.17 4.98 3.00
N ILE A 112 -8.80 6.12 2.76
CA ILE A 112 -8.72 6.95 1.55
C ILE A 112 -7.33 7.58 1.45
N ALA A 113 -6.80 8.15 2.54
CA ALA A 113 -5.45 8.73 2.57
C ALA A 113 -4.33 7.69 2.41
N LYS A 114 -4.59 6.40 2.66
CA LYS A 114 -3.62 5.29 2.49
C LYS A 114 -3.96 4.32 1.34
N ARG A 115 -4.99 4.61 0.53
CA ARG A 115 -5.34 3.80 -0.65
C ARG A 115 -5.48 4.74 -1.83
N ALA A 116 -4.50 4.77 -2.72
CA ALA A 116 -4.85 5.08 -4.09
C ALA A 116 -5.75 3.97 -4.64
N VAL A 117 -6.99 4.29 -4.95
CA VAL A 117 -7.88 3.48 -5.77
C VAL A 117 -7.49 3.74 -7.22
N PRO A 118 -7.14 2.72 -8.02
CA PRO A 118 -6.89 2.92 -9.43
C PRO A 118 -8.19 3.40 -10.07
N PRO A 119 -8.12 4.32 -11.03
CA PRO A 119 -9.28 4.71 -11.80
C PRO A 119 -10.00 3.48 -12.40
N ALA A 120 -11.34 3.48 -12.35
CA ALA A 120 -12.15 2.39 -12.88
C ALA A 120 -11.99 2.20 -14.41
N ASP A 121 -11.54 3.23 -15.11
CA ASP A 121 -11.24 3.21 -16.55
C ASP A 121 -9.88 2.60 -16.90
N GLY A 122 -9.08 2.20 -15.89
CA GLY A 122 -7.78 1.58 -16.10
C GLY A 122 -6.69 2.53 -16.59
N ALA A 123 -6.91 3.86 -16.55
CA ALA A 123 -5.92 4.85 -16.97
C ALA A 123 -4.59 4.72 -16.20
N VAL A 124 -4.66 4.25 -14.96
CA VAL A 124 -3.49 3.89 -14.15
C VAL A 124 -3.66 2.49 -13.57
N THR A 125 -2.68 1.64 -13.80
CA THR A 125 -2.59 0.28 -13.24
C THR A 125 -1.42 0.20 -12.27
N HIS A 126 -1.47 -0.74 -11.31
CA HIS A 126 -0.40 -0.95 -10.32
C HIS A 126 -0.17 -2.44 -10.09
N GLU A 127 1.08 -2.86 -10.11
CA GLU A 127 1.52 -4.19 -9.65
C GLU A 127 1.53 -4.20 -8.12
N ARG A 128 0.34 -4.27 -7.52
CA ARG A 128 0.13 -4.15 -6.07
C ARG A 128 0.86 -5.27 -5.32
N GLY A 129 1.93 -4.93 -4.62
CA GLY A 129 2.46 -5.75 -3.53
C GLY A 129 1.49 -5.76 -2.34
N SER A 130 1.52 -6.81 -1.52
CA SER A 130 0.63 -7.01 -0.37
C SER A 130 0.77 -5.93 0.72
N ASN A 131 1.88 -5.18 0.75
CA ASN A 131 2.14 -4.19 1.77
C ASN A 131 1.63 -2.79 1.38
N ARG A 132 0.44 -2.47 1.87
CA ARG A 132 -0.34 -1.28 1.51
C ARG A 132 0.29 0.04 1.96
N ILE A 133 1.18 0.01 2.96
CA ILE A 133 1.88 1.21 3.46
C ILE A 133 2.87 1.78 2.43
N TYR A 134 3.17 1.05 1.36
CA TYR A 134 4.08 1.49 0.28
C TYR A 134 3.35 2.00 -0.95
N TRP A 135 2.02 2.08 -0.90
CA TRP A 135 1.25 2.56 -2.03
C TRP A 135 1.32 4.09 -2.11
N PRO A 136 1.32 4.66 -3.32
CA PRO A 136 1.12 6.10 -3.49
C PRO A 136 -0.24 6.53 -2.94
N ASN A 137 -0.32 7.79 -2.50
CA ASN A 137 -1.56 8.44 -2.08
C ASN A 137 -2.44 8.71 -3.31
N GLN A 138 -3.75 8.91 -3.08
CA GLN A 138 -4.72 9.11 -4.15
C GLN A 138 -4.36 10.29 -5.06
N ASN A 139 -3.88 11.42 -4.51
CA ASN A 139 -3.48 12.59 -5.30
C ASN A 139 -2.39 12.28 -6.33
N ILE A 140 -1.45 11.37 -6.00
CA ILE A 140 -0.40 10.94 -6.93
C ILE A 140 -1.01 10.13 -8.08
N VAL A 141 -1.92 9.21 -7.77
CA VAL A 141 -2.59 8.39 -8.80
C VAL A 141 -3.52 9.22 -9.67
N ASP A 142 -4.25 10.17 -9.08
CA ASP A 142 -5.12 11.08 -9.81
C ASP A 142 -4.32 12.00 -10.74
N ALA A 143 -3.17 12.51 -10.30
CA ALA A 143 -2.30 13.35 -11.11
C ALA A 143 -1.77 12.59 -12.34
N ILE A 144 -1.31 11.35 -12.14
CA ILE A 144 -0.86 10.46 -13.22
C ILE A 144 -2.03 10.16 -14.16
N ALA A 145 -3.19 9.78 -13.63
CA ALA A 145 -4.38 9.45 -14.43
C ALA A 145 -4.85 10.63 -15.28
N ALA A 146 -4.91 11.83 -14.70
CA ALA A 146 -5.28 13.04 -15.41
C ALA A 146 -4.31 13.34 -16.57
N ALA A 147 -3.00 13.18 -16.33
CA ALA A 147 -2.00 13.43 -17.37
C ALA A 147 -2.03 12.40 -18.50
N VAL A 148 -2.28 11.13 -18.17
CA VAL A 148 -2.44 10.06 -19.17
C VAL A 148 -3.69 10.27 -20.01
N ARG A 149 -4.83 10.60 -19.39
CA ARG A 149 -6.08 10.88 -20.12
C ARG A 149 -5.94 12.03 -21.11
N GLU A 150 -5.21 13.07 -20.73
CA GLU A 150 -4.92 14.18 -21.64
C GLU A 150 -3.93 13.78 -22.76
N LEU A 151 -3.05 12.81 -22.51
CA LEU A 151 -2.11 12.31 -23.51
C LEU A 151 -2.85 11.59 -24.66
N GLY A 152 -3.87 10.80 -24.33
CA GLY A 152 -4.74 10.11 -25.29
C GLY A 152 -5.36 8.84 -24.71
N PRO A 153 -6.52 8.39 -25.22
CA PRO A 153 -7.25 7.22 -24.71
C PRO A 153 -6.51 5.88 -24.90
N GLU A 154 -5.56 5.81 -25.83
CA GLU A 154 -4.71 4.63 -26.10
C GLU A 154 -3.57 4.45 -25.08
N TYR A 155 -3.31 5.47 -24.28
CA TYR A 155 -2.24 5.46 -23.28
C TYR A 155 -2.77 5.06 -21.91
N THR A 156 -1.99 4.25 -21.20
CA THR A 156 -2.15 4.04 -19.76
C THR A 156 -0.81 4.25 -19.05
N ALA A 157 -0.83 4.38 -17.72
CA ALA A 157 0.40 4.36 -16.92
C ALA A 157 0.40 3.16 -15.97
N GLN A 158 1.55 2.52 -15.85
CA GLN A 158 1.78 1.42 -14.92
C GLN A 158 2.73 1.89 -13.82
N ILE A 159 2.23 1.92 -12.60
CA ILE A 159 3.05 2.15 -11.41
C ILE A 159 3.85 0.88 -11.13
N THR A 160 5.15 1.05 -10.89
CA THR A 160 6.08 -0.04 -10.55
C THR A 160 5.72 -0.67 -9.21
N SER A 161 6.11 -1.93 -8.98
CA SER A 161 5.83 -2.63 -7.73
C SER A 161 6.26 -1.83 -6.48
N ASN A 162 5.39 -1.81 -5.46
CA ASN A 162 5.53 -1.01 -4.23
C ASN A 162 5.66 0.50 -4.48
N GLY A 163 5.02 1.02 -5.54
CA GLY A 163 5.10 2.44 -5.89
C GLY A 163 6.48 2.92 -6.32
N GLY A 164 7.45 2.04 -6.61
CA GLY A 164 8.86 2.38 -6.84
C GLY A 164 9.76 2.16 -5.62
N ARG A 165 9.17 1.87 -4.45
CA ARG A 165 9.86 1.70 -3.17
C ARG A 165 10.39 0.28 -2.96
N ALA A 166 10.90 -0.39 -4.00
CA ALA A 166 11.41 -1.74 -3.84
C ALA A 166 12.57 -1.76 -2.82
N ARG A 167 12.41 -2.54 -1.74
CA ARG A 167 13.44 -2.92 -0.74
C ARG A 167 13.76 -1.95 0.42
N ARG A 168 12.98 -0.89 0.69
CA ARG A 168 13.28 0.07 1.80
C ARG A 168 12.25 0.08 2.93
N ALA A 169 12.72 0.06 4.18
CA ALA A 169 11.89 0.09 5.39
C ALA A 169 11.25 1.46 5.68
N THR A 170 11.81 2.56 5.14
CA THR A 170 11.28 3.94 5.17
C THR A 170 11.41 4.62 3.80
N GLY A 171 10.66 5.70 3.56
CA GLY A 171 10.79 6.53 2.35
C GLY A 171 12.12 7.29 2.32
N THR A 172 12.49 7.83 1.16
CA THR A 172 13.65 8.75 1.03
C THR A 172 13.17 10.18 0.86
N LYS A 173 14.09 11.16 0.97
CA LYS A 173 13.75 12.57 0.70
C LYS A 173 13.04 12.74 -0.65
N ASN A 174 13.55 12.08 -1.70
CA ASN A 174 12.99 12.17 -3.06
C ASN A 174 12.01 11.05 -3.38
N HIS A 175 11.59 10.25 -2.41
CA HIS A 175 10.50 9.28 -2.56
C HIS A 175 9.89 9.02 -1.18
N PRO A 176 9.23 10.02 -0.56
CA PRO A 176 8.58 9.81 0.72
C PRO A 176 7.44 8.79 0.58
N THR A 177 7.01 8.26 1.71
CA THR A 177 5.97 7.22 1.70
C THR A 177 4.64 7.85 1.31
N GLY A 178 3.99 7.34 0.27
CA GLY A 178 2.70 7.86 -0.22
C GLY A 178 2.79 9.11 -1.09
N GLU A 179 3.81 9.95 -0.93
CA GLU A 179 3.89 11.25 -1.61
C GLU A 179 4.54 11.21 -3.01
N ALA A 180 4.94 10.01 -3.47
CA ALA A 180 5.58 9.85 -4.76
C ALA A 180 5.33 8.47 -5.38
N ALA A 181 5.52 8.37 -6.70
CA ALA A 181 5.45 7.12 -7.45
C ALA A 181 6.47 7.08 -8.59
N ASP A 182 7.04 5.89 -8.82
CA ASP A 182 7.74 5.55 -10.05
C ASP A 182 6.81 4.80 -11.01
N HIS A 183 6.66 5.30 -12.24
CA HIS A 183 5.76 4.75 -13.26
C HIS A 183 6.31 4.87 -14.68
N TYR A 184 5.74 4.07 -15.58
CA TYR A 184 6.01 4.13 -17.02
C TYR A 184 4.70 4.12 -17.82
N LEU A 185 4.77 4.66 -19.04
CA LEU A 185 3.64 4.64 -19.97
C LEU A 185 3.52 3.28 -20.67
N MET A 186 2.28 2.95 -20.99
CA MET A 186 1.90 1.84 -21.84
C MET A 186 1.10 2.39 -23.02
N LEU A 187 1.28 1.82 -24.21
CA LEU A 187 0.43 2.03 -25.38
C LEU A 187 -0.22 0.71 -25.71
N ASN A 188 -1.56 0.64 -25.64
CA ASN A 188 -2.31 -0.60 -25.89
C ASN A 188 -1.76 -1.82 -25.11
N GLY A 189 -1.38 -1.61 -23.84
CA GLY A 189 -0.84 -2.65 -22.97
C GLY A 189 0.64 -3.01 -23.21
N VAL A 190 1.34 -2.30 -24.09
CA VAL A 190 2.79 -2.48 -24.33
C VAL A 190 3.58 -1.36 -23.68
N ARG A 191 4.59 -1.72 -22.88
CA ARG A 191 5.47 -0.75 -22.21
C ARG A 191 6.23 0.11 -23.19
N ILE A 192 6.24 1.41 -22.93
CA ILE A 192 6.98 2.40 -23.70
C ILE A 192 8.21 2.84 -22.90
N MET A 193 9.41 2.70 -23.46
CA MET A 193 10.64 3.11 -22.78
C MET A 193 10.91 4.61 -22.93
N PRO A 194 11.27 5.34 -21.84
CA PRO A 194 11.59 6.77 -21.92
C PRO A 194 12.72 7.13 -22.88
N SER A 195 13.81 6.33 -22.87
CA SER A 195 14.98 6.57 -23.72
C SER A 195 14.71 6.38 -25.21
N GLU A 196 13.70 5.59 -25.57
CA GLU A 196 13.32 5.32 -26.95
C GLU A 196 12.19 6.25 -27.43
N ASN A 197 11.45 6.85 -26.49
CA ASN A 197 10.25 7.64 -26.77
C ASN A 197 10.34 9.03 -26.11
N VAL A 198 11.47 9.70 -26.30
CA VAL A 198 11.83 10.95 -25.60
C VAL A 198 10.75 12.01 -25.76
N SER A 199 10.32 12.30 -26.99
CA SER A 199 9.31 13.34 -27.26
C SER A 199 7.96 13.06 -26.61
N LEU A 200 7.55 11.79 -26.56
CA LEU A 200 6.31 11.37 -25.91
C LEU A 200 6.39 11.60 -24.39
N TYR A 201 7.48 11.16 -23.77
CA TYR A 201 7.69 11.37 -22.33
C TYR A 201 7.87 12.85 -21.99
N GLN A 202 8.49 13.65 -22.85
CA GLN A 202 8.56 15.10 -22.67
C GLN A 202 7.17 15.74 -22.72
N ARG A 203 6.32 15.34 -23.68
CA ARG A 203 4.92 15.80 -23.76
C ARG A 203 4.15 15.40 -22.50
N TYR A 204 4.26 14.15 -22.07
CA TYR A 204 3.63 13.65 -20.85
C TYR A 204 4.08 14.43 -19.60
N ILE A 205 5.38 14.70 -19.44
CA ILE A 205 5.90 15.49 -18.32
C ILE A 205 5.39 16.94 -18.37
N ARG A 206 5.27 17.54 -19.56
CA ARG A 206 4.67 18.87 -19.70
C ARG A 206 3.24 18.90 -19.18
N ILE A 207 2.45 17.88 -19.50
CA ILE A 207 1.08 17.72 -19.03
C ILE A 207 1.06 17.56 -17.50
N LEU A 208 1.89 16.67 -16.93
CA LEU A 208 1.99 16.47 -15.48
C LEU A 208 2.28 17.78 -14.73
N VAL A 209 3.28 18.53 -15.19
CA VAL A 209 3.69 19.79 -14.54
C VAL A 209 2.60 20.85 -14.70
N LYS A 210 2.01 20.98 -15.90
CA LYS A 210 0.89 21.90 -16.16
C LYS A 210 -0.30 21.60 -15.24
N ASN A 211 -0.69 20.33 -15.12
CA ASN A 211 -1.83 19.90 -14.30
C ASN A 211 -1.56 20.05 -12.80
N ALA A 212 -0.31 19.86 -12.35
CA ALA A 212 0.09 20.14 -10.98
C ALA A 212 0.01 21.63 -10.66
N LYS A 213 0.54 22.49 -11.54
CA LYS A 213 0.50 23.95 -11.38
C LYS A 213 -0.93 24.47 -11.32
N ALA A 214 -1.84 23.92 -12.13
CA ALA A 214 -3.26 24.28 -12.09
C ALA A 214 -3.92 23.98 -10.73
N ARG A 215 -3.37 23.03 -9.95
CA ARG A 215 -3.78 22.72 -8.56
C ARG A 215 -2.99 23.49 -7.50
N GLY A 216 -2.10 24.41 -7.89
CA GLY A 216 -1.19 25.10 -6.97
C GLY A 216 -0.06 24.21 -6.43
N VAL A 217 0.23 23.08 -7.08
CA VAL A 217 1.27 22.13 -6.67
C VAL A 217 2.52 22.31 -7.51
N ARG A 218 3.69 22.33 -6.86
CA ARG A 218 5.01 22.28 -7.49
C ARG A 218 5.59 20.86 -7.38
N PRO A 219 5.55 20.05 -8.46
CA PRO A 219 5.96 18.66 -8.38
C PRO A 219 7.48 18.46 -8.41
N GLY A 220 7.94 17.28 -8.00
CA GLY A 220 9.25 16.73 -8.32
C GLY A 220 9.15 15.74 -9.49
N ILE A 221 10.05 15.86 -10.47
CA ILE A 221 10.14 15.00 -11.65
C ILE A 221 11.54 14.37 -11.72
N GLY A 222 11.59 13.04 -11.67
CA GLY A 222 12.82 12.29 -11.89
C GLY A 222 12.79 11.50 -13.19
N GLY A 223 13.85 11.58 -14.00
CA GLY A 223 13.97 10.81 -15.24
C GLY A 223 14.95 9.66 -15.10
N TYR A 224 14.49 8.42 -15.30
CA TYR A 224 15.34 7.23 -15.18
C TYR A 224 15.35 6.39 -16.46
N SER A 225 16.54 6.07 -16.94
CA SER A 225 16.77 5.05 -17.96
C SER A 225 18.10 4.33 -17.71
N SER A 226 18.14 3.04 -18.00
CA SER A 226 19.34 2.21 -18.00
C SER A 226 19.29 1.20 -19.14
N GLU A 227 20.45 0.85 -19.67
CA GLU A 227 20.60 -0.25 -20.61
C GLU A 227 21.56 -1.29 -20.03
N ARG A 228 21.33 -2.54 -20.38
CA ARG A 228 22.21 -3.66 -20.06
C ARG A 228 22.31 -4.55 -21.28
N THR A 229 23.53 -4.84 -21.72
CA THR A 229 23.78 -5.83 -22.77
C THR A 229 24.25 -7.13 -22.16
N VAL A 230 23.58 -8.23 -22.49
CA VAL A 230 23.96 -9.60 -22.11
C VAL A 230 23.96 -10.44 -23.38
N GLU A 231 25.09 -11.07 -23.68
CA GLU A 231 25.25 -11.96 -24.85
C GLU A 231 24.80 -11.32 -26.18
N GLY A 232 25.06 -10.02 -26.38
CA GLY A 232 24.71 -9.28 -27.60
C GLY A 232 23.25 -8.79 -27.65
N VAL A 233 22.43 -9.11 -26.65
CA VAL A 233 21.07 -8.58 -26.50
C VAL A 233 21.09 -7.40 -25.54
N THR A 234 20.66 -6.22 -26.01
CA THR A 234 20.54 -5.02 -25.19
C THR A 234 19.12 -4.87 -24.66
N GLU A 235 18.97 -4.99 -23.34
CA GLU A 235 17.74 -4.70 -22.62
C GLU A 235 17.75 -3.26 -22.12
N ARG A 236 16.66 -2.53 -22.35
CA ARG A 236 16.46 -1.19 -21.81
C ARG A 236 15.36 -1.19 -20.77
N THR A 237 15.57 -0.42 -19.71
CA THR A 237 14.60 -0.21 -18.65
C THR A 237 14.57 1.27 -18.29
N GLY A 238 13.41 1.78 -17.90
CA GLY A 238 13.27 3.17 -17.51
C GLY A 238 11.88 3.52 -16.98
N PHE A 239 11.80 4.61 -16.23
CA PHE A 239 10.57 5.11 -15.63
C PHE A 239 10.70 6.61 -15.36
N ILE A 240 9.57 7.24 -15.08
CA ILE A 240 9.51 8.60 -14.52
C ILE A 240 9.13 8.48 -13.06
N HIS A 241 9.70 9.38 -12.27
CA HIS A 241 9.32 9.61 -10.89
C HIS A 241 8.47 10.87 -10.80
N TYR A 242 7.35 10.81 -10.09
CA TYR A 242 6.48 11.95 -9.78
C TYR A 242 6.26 12.08 -8.28
N ASP A 243 6.39 13.30 -7.76
CA ASP A 243 6.45 13.62 -6.33
C ASP A 243 5.70 14.92 -6.02
N GLU A 244 4.81 14.91 -5.04
CA GLU A 244 4.08 16.10 -4.57
C GLU A 244 4.37 16.46 -3.11
N SER A 245 5.43 15.88 -2.52
CA SER A 245 5.74 16.03 -1.09
C SER A 245 5.80 17.48 -0.64
N ALA A 246 5.37 17.75 0.60
CA ALA A 246 5.27 19.11 1.15
C ALA A 246 6.56 19.94 1.00
N TRP A 247 7.72 19.30 1.14
CA TRP A 247 9.02 19.97 1.03
C TRP A 247 9.36 20.45 -0.40
N ARG A 248 8.67 19.96 -1.44
CA ARG A 248 8.83 20.42 -2.83
C ARG A 248 8.20 21.77 -3.07
N GLN A 249 7.19 22.15 -2.29
CA GLN A 249 6.29 23.25 -2.60
C GLN A 249 6.99 24.63 -2.54
N GLY A 250 8.00 24.79 -1.68
CA GLY A 250 8.77 26.04 -1.54
C GLY A 250 9.96 26.22 -2.50
N GLY A 251 10.14 25.33 -3.48
CA GLY A 251 11.29 25.38 -4.40
C GLY A 251 11.15 26.40 -5.53
N ALA A 252 12.27 26.76 -6.16
CA ALA A 252 12.28 27.64 -7.34
C ALA A 252 11.84 26.91 -8.63
N GLY A 253 11.31 27.67 -9.59
CA GLY A 253 10.83 27.14 -10.87
C GLY A 253 9.60 26.23 -10.74
N SER A 254 9.19 25.64 -11.85
CA SER A 254 7.90 24.92 -11.93
C SER A 254 7.94 23.48 -11.44
N ALA A 255 9.14 22.89 -11.34
CA ALA A 255 9.31 21.55 -10.79
C ALA A 255 10.71 21.37 -10.19
N GLY A 256 10.84 20.51 -9.18
CA GLY A 256 12.13 19.96 -8.79
C GLY A 256 12.53 18.88 -9.80
N THR A 257 13.78 18.85 -10.26
CA THR A 257 14.18 17.87 -11.29
C THR A 257 15.51 17.20 -10.98
N TRP A 258 15.62 15.93 -11.37
CA TRP A 258 16.86 15.15 -11.37
C TRP A 258 16.82 14.09 -12.46
N SER A 259 17.96 13.77 -13.04
CA SER A 259 18.06 12.89 -14.20
C SER A 259 19.12 11.83 -14.01
N LYS A 260 18.77 10.58 -14.37
CA LYS A 260 19.67 9.44 -14.43
C LYS A 260 19.36 8.64 -15.70
N GLY A 261 20.02 8.99 -16.80
CA GLY A 261 19.83 8.35 -18.10
C GLY A 261 18.63 8.85 -18.91
N PHE A 262 17.76 9.70 -18.35
CA PHE A 262 16.71 10.41 -19.07
C PHE A 262 16.61 11.88 -18.60
N ASP A 263 16.77 12.83 -19.52
CA ASP A 263 16.78 14.26 -19.17
C ASP A 263 15.36 14.80 -18.96
N VAL A 264 15.13 15.40 -17.79
CA VAL A 264 13.88 16.06 -17.40
C VAL A 264 14.12 17.48 -16.91
N SER A 265 15.32 18.03 -17.12
CA SER A 265 15.73 19.36 -16.65
C SER A 265 14.81 20.47 -17.16
N PHE A 266 14.29 20.32 -18.38
CA PHE A 266 13.35 21.25 -19.02
C PHE A 266 12.08 21.52 -18.17
N ALA A 267 11.67 20.57 -17.31
CA ALA A 267 10.49 20.72 -16.48
C ALA A 267 10.58 21.89 -15.47
N LYS A 268 11.79 22.35 -15.14
CA LYS A 268 12.01 23.52 -14.29
C LYS A 268 11.43 24.81 -14.86
N ALA A 269 11.36 24.92 -16.19
CA ALA A 269 11.01 26.15 -16.91
C ALA A 269 9.57 26.19 -17.46
N LEU A 270 8.74 25.18 -17.13
CA LEU A 270 7.35 25.07 -17.60
C LEU A 270 6.37 25.99 -16.86
#